data_AF-A0AAE1TCX4-F1
#
_entry.id   AF-A0AAE1TCX4-F1
#
_cell.length_a   1.000
_cell.length_b   1.000
_cell.length_c   1.000
_cell.angle_alpha   90.00
_cell.angle_beta   90.00
_cell.angle_gamma   90.00
#
_symmetry.space_group_name_H-M   'P 1'
#
loop_
_entity.id
_entity.type
_entity.pdbx_description
1 polymer ?
#
loop_
_entity_poly.entity_id
_entity_poly.type
_entity_poly.pdbx_seq_one_letter_code
_entity_poly.pdbx_strand_id
1 'polypeptide(L)'
;MISGRRVVDHSKPTEEQNLVLWAQPLLKDKRKFTLIVDLLLEDDYPVNGLYQALTVAAMCLQAEATTRPLISDVVSAMEFLAKKDVNGDDEENDEHNFYSSTEDDDTDCNIGGYESDSILDCKKQVN
;
A
#
# COMPACT_ATOMS: atom_id res chain seq x y z
N MET A 1 7.28 11.29 -1.55
CA MET A 1 7.93 10.06 -2.07
C MET A 1 8.79 9.50 -0.94
N ILE A 2 8.76 8.19 -0.66
CA ILE A 2 9.37 7.64 0.57
C ILE A 2 10.85 7.29 0.40
N SER A 3 11.20 6.54 -0.66
CA SER A 3 12.53 5.92 -0.78
C SER A 3 13.54 6.63 -1.68
N GLY A 4 13.12 7.65 -2.43
CA GLY A 4 13.99 8.36 -3.38
C GLY A 4 14.51 7.52 -4.56
N ARG A 5 14.18 6.22 -4.60
CA ARG A 5 14.66 5.27 -5.60
C ARG A 5 13.71 5.21 -6.80
N ARG A 6 14.28 4.94 -7.98
CA ARG A 6 13.49 4.61 -9.17
C ARG A 6 12.86 3.22 -9.01
N VAL A 7 11.68 3.03 -9.61
CA VAL A 7 10.97 1.73 -9.60
C VAL A 7 11.81 0.64 -10.26
N VAL A 8 12.52 0.99 -11.34
CA VAL A 8 13.49 0.14 -12.03
C VAL A 8 14.84 0.86 -12.07
N ASP A 9 15.89 0.22 -11.60
CA ASP A 9 17.25 0.76 -11.60
C ASP A 9 18.26 -0.26 -12.13
N HIS A 10 18.62 -0.13 -13.41
CA HIS A 10 19.59 -1.02 -14.08
C HIS A 10 21.04 -0.86 -13.59
N SER A 11 21.33 0.16 -12.78
CA SER A 11 22.66 0.32 -12.18
C SER A 11 22.92 -0.62 -11.00
N LYS A 12 21.86 -1.27 -10.48
CA LYS A 12 21.92 -2.17 -9.33
C LYS A 12 22.02 -3.65 -9.76
N PRO A 13 22.45 -4.54 -8.85
CA PRO A 13 22.40 -5.99 -9.05
C PRO A 13 20.98 -6.44 -9.43
N THR A 14 20.87 -7.49 -10.26
CA THR A 14 19.60 -7.98 -10.82
C THR A 14 18.47 -8.11 -9.80
N GLU A 15 18.79 -8.55 -8.58
CA GLU A 15 17.83 -8.77 -7.48
C GLU A 15 17.29 -7.46 -6.86
N GLU A 16 18.05 -6.36 -6.96
CA GLU A 16 17.68 -5.05 -6.42
C GLU A 16 17.20 -4.06 -7.50
N GLN A 17 17.17 -4.46 -8.77
CA GLN A 17 16.71 -3.57 -9.84
C GLN A 17 15.25 -3.20 -9.69
N ASN A 18 14.42 -4.11 -9.17
CA ASN A 18 13.02 -3.86 -8.91
C ASN A 18 12.84 -3.37 -7.47
N LEU A 19 12.35 -2.14 -7.34
CA LEU A 19 12.13 -1.51 -6.04
C LEU A 19 11.20 -2.31 -5.14
N VAL A 20 10.14 -2.91 -5.69
CA VAL A 20 9.16 -3.68 -4.93
C VAL A 20 9.79 -4.97 -4.41
N LEU A 21 10.56 -5.70 -5.24
CA LEU A 21 11.23 -6.93 -4.81
C LEU A 21 12.25 -6.66 -3.68
N TRP A 22 12.99 -5.56 -3.77
CA TRP A 22 13.92 -5.14 -2.73
C TRP A 22 13.20 -4.68 -1.45
N ALA A 23 12.10 -3.92 -1.58
CA ALA A 23 11.40 -3.35 -0.43
C ALA A 23 10.49 -4.36 0.29
N GLN A 24 9.95 -5.36 -0.41
CA GLN A 24 9.00 -6.33 0.15
C GLN A 24 9.49 -7.01 1.44
N PRO A 25 10.72 -7.52 1.57
CA PRO A 25 11.21 -8.09 2.84
C PRO A 25 11.39 -7.03 3.94
N LEU A 26 11.63 -5.77 3.57
CA LEU A 26 11.79 -4.67 4.52
C LEU A 26 10.44 -4.17 5.03
N LEU A 27 9.40 -4.17 4.19
CA LEU A 27 8.03 -3.79 4.54
C LEU A 27 7.35 -4.77 5.51
N LYS A 28 7.87 -6.00 5.63
CA LYS A 28 7.39 -6.98 6.62
C LYS A 28 7.87 -6.68 8.04
N ASP A 29 9.03 -6.03 8.18
CA ASP A 29 9.64 -5.73 9.47
C ASP A 29 9.58 -4.23 9.75
N LYS A 30 8.70 -3.78 10.65
CA LYS A 30 8.60 -2.36 11.05
C LYS A 30 9.96 -1.76 11.46
N ARG A 31 10.83 -2.56 12.09
CA ARG A 31 12.19 -2.14 12.50
C ARG A 31 13.11 -1.77 11.33
N LYS A 32 12.79 -2.20 10.11
CA LYS A 32 13.61 -1.96 8.90
C LYS A 32 13.08 -0.83 8.02
N PHE A 33 12.00 -0.16 8.44
CA PHE A 33 11.36 0.89 7.62
C PHE A 33 12.29 2.08 7.38
N THR A 34 13.15 2.40 8.33
CA THR A 34 14.20 3.43 8.19
C THR A 34 15.19 3.12 7.08
N LEU A 35 15.41 1.84 6.74
CA LEU A 35 16.29 1.44 5.62
C LEU A 35 15.66 1.70 4.24
N ILE A 36 14.34 1.89 4.20
CA ILE A 36 13.60 2.15 2.96
C ILE A 36 13.63 3.65 2.61
N VAL A 37 13.76 4.52 3.61
CA VAL A 37 13.64 5.97 3.46
C VAL A 37 14.78 6.54 2.60
N ASP A 38 14.47 7.57 1.84
CA ASP A 38 15.46 8.33 1.08
C ASP A 38 16.48 8.97 2.03
N LEU A 39 17.76 8.76 1.74
CA LEU A 39 18.87 9.33 2.51
C LEU A 39 18.89 10.86 2.46
N LEU A 40 18.29 11.46 1.42
CA LEU A 40 18.20 12.91 1.26
C LEU A 40 17.20 13.57 2.21
N LEU A 41 16.35 12.80 2.91
CA LEU A 41 15.47 13.36 3.93
C LEU A 41 16.21 13.67 5.24
N GLU A 42 17.49 13.28 5.40
CA GLU A 42 18.35 13.62 6.57
C GLU A 42 17.69 13.41 7.95
N ASP A 43 16.83 12.39 8.09
CA ASP A 43 16.01 12.14 9.30
C ASP A 43 15.03 13.27 9.68
N ASP A 44 14.78 14.22 8.78
CA ASP A 44 13.75 15.25 8.89
C ASP A 44 12.38 14.70 8.42
N TYR A 45 11.86 13.74 9.17
CA TYR A 45 10.51 13.22 8.96
C TYR A 45 9.87 12.75 10.27
N PRO A 46 8.54 12.89 10.40
CA PRO A 46 7.82 12.31 11.52
C PRO A 46 7.85 10.78 11.39
N VAL A 47 8.57 10.12 12.30
CA VAL A 47 8.72 8.66 12.32
C VAL A 47 7.37 7.94 12.33
N ASN A 48 6.39 8.45 13.08
CA ASN A 48 5.03 7.89 13.12
C ASN A 48 4.29 8.03 11.78
N GLY A 49 4.40 9.19 11.13
CA GLY A 49 3.80 9.42 9.81
C GLY A 49 4.43 8.52 8.74
N LEU A 50 5.75 8.31 8.81
CA LEU A 50 6.45 7.36 7.95
C LEU A 50 5.94 5.93 8.14
N TYR A 51 5.78 5.48 9.39
CA TYR A 51 5.25 4.14 9.68
C TYR A 51 3.86 3.93 9.07
N GLN A 52 2.99 4.92 9.22
CA GLN A 52 1.64 4.85 8.67
C GLN A 52 1.67 4.86 7.13
N ALA A 53 2.46 5.73 6.51
CA ALA A 53 2.61 5.79 5.05
C ALA A 53 3.15 4.48 4.45
N LEU A 54 4.16 3.87 5.10
CA LEU A 54 4.70 2.57 4.69
C LEU A 54 3.70 1.44 4.89
N THR A 55 2.85 1.52 5.91
CA THR A 55 1.78 0.53 6.14
C THR A 55 0.76 0.59 5.00
N VAL A 56 0.29 1.80 4.64
CA VAL A 56 -0.61 1.99 3.48
C VAL A 56 0.04 1.47 2.20
N ALA A 57 1.31 1.81 1.96
CA ALA A 57 2.05 1.30 0.81
C ALA A 57 2.15 -0.23 0.79
N ALA A 58 2.38 -0.86 1.95
CA ALA A 58 2.43 -2.32 2.06
C ALA A 58 1.10 -2.99 1.72
N MET A 59 -0.03 -2.41 2.16
CA MET A 59 -1.37 -2.89 1.78
C MET A 59 -1.60 -2.78 0.27
N CYS A 60 -1.21 -1.66 -0.35
CA CYS A 60 -1.34 -1.48 -1.81
C CYS A 60 -0.48 -2.46 -2.62
N LEU A 61 0.62 -2.95 -2.06
CA LEU A 61 1.57 -3.86 -2.71
C LEU A 61 1.28 -5.34 -2.46
N GLN A 62 0.16 -5.69 -1.82
CA GLN A 62 -0.21 -7.09 -1.59
C GLN A 62 -0.40 -7.84 -2.92
N ALA A 63 -0.02 -9.12 -2.93
CA ALA A 63 -0.17 -9.98 -4.10
C ALA A 63 -1.65 -10.08 -4.51
N GLU A 64 -2.52 -10.27 -3.52
CA GLU A 64 -3.95 -10.48 -3.74
C GLU A 64 -4.70 -9.17 -3.86
N ALA A 65 -5.43 -9.01 -4.96
CA ALA A 65 -6.17 -7.79 -5.28
C ALA A 65 -7.29 -7.50 -4.27
N THR A 66 -7.90 -8.53 -3.69
CA THR A 66 -9.00 -8.40 -2.71
C THR A 66 -8.54 -7.80 -1.39
N THR A 67 -7.24 -7.88 -1.07
CA THR A 67 -6.67 -7.33 0.16
C THR A 67 -6.19 -5.89 -0.02
N ARG A 68 -6.10 -5.40 -1.27
CA ARG A 68 -5.69 -4.04 -1.56
C ARG A 68 -6.83 -3.06 -1.22
N PRO A 69 -6.54 -1.95 -0.54
CA PRO A 69 -7.54 -0.92 -0.22
C PRO A 69 -8.06 -0.23 -1.47
N LEU A 70 -9.27 0.33 -1.38
CA LEU A 70 -9.80 1.22 -2.40
C LEU A 70 -8.97 2.50 -2.45
N ILE A 71 -8.89 3.11 -3.64
CA ILE A 71 -8.11 4.35 -3.81
C ILE A 71 -8.67 5.50 -2.97
N SER A 72 -9.99 5.51 -2.69
CA SER A 72 -10.64 6.46 -1.78
C SER A 72 -10.06 6.40 -0.37
N ASP A 73 -9.81 5.18 0.12
CA ASP A 73 -9.34 4.94 1.48
C ASP A 73 -7.86 5.32 1.58
N VAL A 74 -7.09 5.00 0.54
CA VAL A 74 -5.68 5.37 0.40
C VAL A 74 -5.50 6.89 0.39
N VAL A 75 -6.34 7.62 -0.34
CA VAL A 75 -6.31 9.10 -0.37
C VAL A 75 -6.70 9.66 1.00
N SER A 76 -7.77 9.15 1.61
CA SER A 76 -8.23 9.59 2.93
C SER A 76 -7.14 9.40 3.99
N ALA A 77 -6.47 8.24 3.98
CA ALA A 77 -5.34 7.97 4.86
C ALA A 77 -4.17 8.93 4.60
N MET A 78 -3.77 9.14 3.34
CA MET A 78 -2.69 10.08 3.02
C MET A 78 -3.02 11.52 3.41
N GLU A 79 -4.27 11.96 3.22
CA GLU A 79 -4.71 13.29 3.67
C GLU A 79 -4.63 13.44 5.19
N PHE A 80 -5.02 12.40 5.94
CA PHE A 80 -4.90 12.40 7.39
C PHE A 80 -3.44 12.54 7.82
N LEU A 81 -2.53 11.80 7.19
CA LEU A 81 -1.10 11.89 7.47
C LEU A 81 -0.54 13.28 7.17
N ALA A 82 -0.94 13.89 6.05
CA ALA A 82 -0.51 15.24 5.69
C ALA A 82 -1.06 16.34 6.63
N LYS A 83 -2.16 16.08 7.35
CA LYS A 83 -2.76 17.01 8.31
C LYS A 83 -2.23 16.82 9.75
N LYS A 84 -1.63 15.67 10.06
CA LYS A 84 -1.21 15.28 11.41
C LYS A 84 0.04 16.02 11.91
N ASP A 85 0.74 16.76 11.04
CA ASP A 85 1.97 17.50 11.35
C ASP A 85 1.79 18.77 12.23
N VAL A 86 0.70 18.90 13.00
CA VAL A 86 0.45 20.12 13.82
C VAL A 86 0.38 19.88 15.33
N ASN A 87 0.07 18.68 15.82
CA ASN A 87 -0.03 18.47 17.27
C ASN A 87 0.66 17.17 17.67
N GLY A 88 1.81 17.34 18.34
CA GLY A 88 2.51 16.26 19.01
C GLY A 88 1.66 15.61 20.09
N ASP A 89 2.11 14.40 20.42
CA ASP A 89 1.74 13.61 21.58
C ASP A 89 0.32 13.05 21.54
N ASP A 90 0.23 11.76 21.22
CA ASP A 90 -0.30 10.77 22.16
C ASP A 90 0.04 9.36 21.67
N GLU A 91 0.77 8.64 22.54
CA GLU A 91 0.79 7.19 22.54
C GLU A 91 -0.65 6.71 22.72
N GLU A 92 -1.30 6.26 21.65
CA GLU A 92 -2.37 5.28 21.81
C GLU A 92 -2.21 4.16 20.79
N ASN A 93 -2.34 2.98 21.35
CA ASN A 93 -2.20 1.68 20.76
C ASN A 93 -3.40 1.45 19.83
N ASP A 94 -3.43 2.19 18.72
CA ASP A 94 -4.36 1.93 17.63
C ASP A 94 -3.79 0.79 16.79
N GLU A 95 -3.84 -0.40 17.38
CA GLU A 95 -4.27 -1.60 16.67
C GLU A 95 -5.73 -1.39 16.21
N HIS A 96 -6.01 -0.29 15.51
CA HIS A 96 -7.29 -0.05 14.88
C HIS A 96 -7.31 -0.91 13.63
N ASN A 97 -7.68 -2.15 13.92
CA ASN A 97 -8.17 -3.19 13.05
C ASN A 97 -8.50 -2.71 11.62
N PHE A 98 -7.49 -2.67 10.75
CA PHE A 98 -7.69 -2.73 9.29
C PHE A 98 -8.07 -4.17 8.85
N TYR A 99 -8.62 -4.97 9.77
CA TYR A 99 -9.08 -6.34 9.56
C TYR A 99 -10.45 -6.52 10.25
N SER A 100 -11.42 -5.64 9.97
CA SER A 100 -12.83 -5.99 10.14
C SER A 100 -13.74 -5.06 9.35
N SER A 101 -13.99 -5.41 8.10
CA SER A 101 -15.29 -5.21 7.48
C SER A 101 -15.64 -6.48 6.70
N THR A 102 -15.75 -7.59 7.42
CA THR A 102 -16.81 -8.55 7.11
C THR A 102 -17.96 -8.16 8.02
N GLU A 103 -18.66 -7.09 7.64
CA GLU A 103 -20.03 -6.91 8.10
C GLU A 103 -20.89 -7.71 7.13
N ASP A 104 -21.57 -8.70 7.70
CA ASP A 104 -22.62 -9.47 7.08
C ASP A 104 -23.70 -8.51 6.55
N ASP A 105 -23.68 -8.23 5.25
CA ASP A 105 -24.77 -7.55 4.57
C ASP A 105 -25.51 -8.57 3.69
N ASP A 106 -26.47 -9.26 4.31
CA ASP A 106 -27.57 -9.92 3.62
C ASP A 106 -28.42 -8.84 2.92
N THR A 107 -27.90 -8.23 1.85
CA THR A 107 -28.68 -7.39 0.95
C THR A 107 -28.86 -8.09 -0.40
N ASP A 108 -30.04 -8.69 -0.51
CA ASP A 108 -30.73 -9.23 -1.69
C ASP A 108 -30.24 -8.66 -3.04
N CYS A 109 -29.52 -9.50 -3.80
CA CYS A 109 -29.19 -9.25 -5.21
C CYS A 109 -30.47 -9.26 -6.07
N ASN A 110 -31.20 -8.15 -6.12
CA ASN A 110 -32.30 -7.99 -7.05
C ASN A 110 -31.81 -7.48 -8.42
N ILE A 111 -31.63 -8.47 -9.28
CA ILE A 111 -31.70 -8.53 -10.75
C ILE A 111 -32.21 -7.25 -11.45
N GLY A 112 -31.37 -6.71 -12.34
CA GLY A 112 -31.72 -5.56 -13.18
C GLY A 112 -30.78 -5.33 -14.36
N GLY A 113 -30.61 -6.34 -15.23
CA GLY A 113 -30.39 -6.23 -16.68
C GLY A 113 -29.34 -5.25 -17.22
N TYR A 114 -28.14 -5.77 -17.53
CA TYR A 114 -27.51 -5.51 -18.83
C TYR A 114 -26.99 -6.84 -19.36
N GLU A 115 -27.70 -7.38 -20.35
CA GLU A 115 -27.32 -8.62 -21.03
C GLU A 115 -26.46 -8.27 -22.25
N SER A 116 -25.39 -9.07 -22.39
CA SER A 116 -24.75 -9.50 -23.64
C SER A 116 -23.69 -8.60 -24.30
N ASP A 117 -22.44 -9.01 -24.07
CA ASP A 117 -21.47 -9.45 -25.10
C ASP A 117 -20.08 -8.82 -24.99
N SER A 118 -19.17 -9.53 -24.31
CA SER A 118 -17.89 -10.03 -24.89
C SER A 118 -17.02 -10.67 -23.81
N ILE A 119 -17.38 -11.89 -23.41
CA ILE A 119 -16.35 -12.87 -23.02
C ILE A 119 -15.72 -13.32 -24.33
N LEU A 120 -14.44 -12.97 -24.57
CA LEU A 120 -13.42 -13.80 -25.25
C LEU A 120 -12.32 -12.90 -25.85
N ASP A 121 -11.24 -12.66 -25.10
CA ASP A 121 -9.87 -12.82 -25.65
C ASP A 121 -8.81 -12.89 -24.55
N CYS A 122 -8.84 -13.97 -23.78
CA CYS A 122 -7.63 -14.52 -23.13
C CYS A 122 -7.32 -15.87 -23.76
N LYS A 123 -7.09 -15.88 -25.08
CA LYS A 123 -6.43 -16.99 -25.77
C LYS A 123 -4.95 -16.69 -25.90
N LYS A 124 -4.17 -17.50 -25.16
CA LYS A 124 -3.15 -18.37 -25.74
C LYS A 124 -1.97 -17.67 -26.44
N GLN A 125 -0.86 -17.50 -25.72
CA GLN A 125 0.55 -17.74 -26.14
C GLN A 125 1.38 -17.44 -24.87
N VAL A 126 2.20 -18.32 -24.30
CA VAL A 126 3.48 -18.81 -24.85
C VAL A 126 3.88 -20.09 -24.13
N ASN A 127 4.08 -21.11 -24.97
CA ASN A 127 4.86 -22.35 -24.84
C ASN A 127 4.45 -23.43 -23.84
#